data_AF-D8J3B4-F1
#
_entry.id   AF-D8J3B4-F1
#
_cell.length_a   1.000
_cell.length_b   1.000
_cell.length_c   1.000
_cell.angle_alpha   90.00
_cell.angle_beta   90.00
_cell.angle_gamma   90.00
#
_symmetry.space_group_name_H-M   'P 1'
#
loop_
_entity.id
_entity.type
_entity.pdbx_description
1 polymer ?
#
loop_
_entity_poly.entity_id
_entity_poly.type
_entity_poly.pdbx_seq_one_letter_code
_entity_poly.pdbx_strand_id
1 'polypeptide(L)'
;MQQQVREHVPALTGVLTAISLALVFSAALGYVPRTLVPAAPEWVVRAIPHANALISLSAIGTISLGWYWIRRGRVRTHRLAMVASTGLFAGFLALYLYRLVLLGGPEPFPGPETVYQFVYLPLLGIHILLAVVCIPLVYYALLLAVSYPVGELGRTRHPTVGRIAASLWLVSFSLGIVVYTLLHVVY
;
A
#
# COMPACT_ATOMS: atom_id res chain seq x y z
N MET A 1 -1.01 11.51 28.00
CA MET A 1 -1.07 10.67 26.77
C MET A 1 -0.56 11.38 25.51
N GLN A 2 -1.12 12.52 25.07
CA GLN A 2 -0.72 13.11 23.77
C GLN A 2 0.75 13.57 23.69
N GLN A 3 1.34 14.04 24.79
CA GLN A 3 2.74 14.48 24.82
C GLN A 3 3.74 13.31 24.71
N GLN A 4 3.43 12.17 25.34
CA GLN A 4 4.24 10.95 25.23
C GLN A 4 4.25 10.40 23.81
N VAL A 5 3.13 10.42 23.07
CA VAL A 5 3.10 9.90 21.69
C VAL A 5 3.94 10.78 20.74
N ARG A 6 3.95 12.11 20.94
CA ARG A 6 4.72 13.05 20.10
C ARG A 6 6.23 12.77 20.10
N GLU A 7 6.79 12.48 21.27
CA GLU A 7 8.23 12.18 21.41
C GLU A 7 8.62 10.83 20.80
N HIS A 8 7.67 9.90 20.71
CA HIS A 8 7.91 8.54 20.24
C HIS A 8 7.48 8.29 18.80
N VAL A 9 7.04 9.31 18.04
CA VAL A 9 6.60 9.14 16.63
C VAL A 9 7.64 8.39 15.78
N PRO A 10 8.95 8.72 15.80
CA PRO A 10 9.94 7.97 15.02
C PRO A 10 10.07 6.51 15.47
N ALA A 11 10.09 6.26 16.78
CA ALA A 11 10.21 4.91 17.34
C ALA A 11 8.98 4.05 16.98
N LEU A 12 7.78 4.59 17.17
CA LEU A 12 6.53 3.93 16.79
C LEU A 12 6.46 3.66 15.28
N THR A 13 6.91 4.60 14.45
CA THR A 13 7.02 4.39 12.99
C THR A 13 7.93 3.20 12.69
N GLY A 14 9.11 3.14 13.33
CA GLY A 14 10.06 2.06 13.15
C GLY A 14 9.49 0.70 13.54
N VAL A 15 8.86 0.61 14.72
CA VAL A 15 8.23 -0.63 15.22
C VAL A 15 7.09 -1.08 14.31
N LEU A 16 6.15 -0.21 13.97
CA LEU A 16 5.02 -0.55 13.10
C LEU A 16 5.48 -0.97 11.70
N THR A 17 6.50 -0.30 11.17
CA THR A 17 7.12 -0.67 9.89
C THR A 17 7.76 -2.04 9.97
N ALA A 18 8.58 -2.31 11.00
CA ALA A 18 9.24 -3.59 11.18
C ALA A 18 8.23 -4.74 11.29
N ILE A 19 7.17 -4.56 12.09
CA ILE A 19 6.09 -5.56 12.23
C ILE A 19 5.38 -5.79 10.88
N SER A 20 5.01 -4.71 10.18
CA SER A 20 4.30 -4.81 8.90
C SER A 20 5.14 -5.49 7.83
N LEU A 21 6.43 -5.12 7.72
CA LEU A 21 7.35 -5.75 6.78
C LEU A 21 7.63 -7.20 7.16
N ALA A 22 7.83 -7.51 8.43
CA ALA A 22 7.99 -8.89 8.89
C ALA A 22 6.79 -9.75 8.51
N LEU A 23 5.56 -9.25 8.68
CA LEU A 23 4.35 -9.94 8.25
C LEU A 23 4.33 -10.16 6.73
N VAL A 24 4.59 -9.11 5.94
CA VAL A 24 4.59 -9.17 4.47
C VAL A 24 5.62 -10.16 3.96
N PHE A 25 6.86 -10.07 4.43
CA PHE A 25 7.94 -10.96 4.01
C PHE A 25 7.75 -12.39 4.53
N SER A 26 7.17 -12.58 5.71
CA SER A 26 6.84 -13.93 6.20
C SER A 26 5.85 -14.63 5.30
N ALA A 27 4.80 -13.91 4.86
CA ALA A 27 3.84 -14.44 3.90
C ALA A 27 4.48 -14.67 2.51
N ALA A 28 5.26 -13.70 2.01
CA ALA A 28 5.87 -13.77 0.69
C ALA A 28 6.96 -14.84 0.55
N LEU A 29 7.72 -15.12 1.62
CA LEU A 29 8.74 -16.16 1.66
C LEU A 29 8.18 -17.55 2.01
N GLY A 30 6.86 -17.67 2.21
CA GLY A 30 6.21 -18.95 2.49
C GLY A 30 6.38 -19.44 3.94
N TYR A 31 6.80 -18.58 4.88
CA TYR A 31 6.91 -18.93 6.29
C TYR A 31 5.55 -19.02 7.00
N VAL A 32 4.47 -18.54 6.38
CA VAL A 32 3.10 -18.65 6.91
C VAL A 32 2.46 -19.95 6.38
N PRO A 33 2.13 -20.92 7.26
CA PRO A 33 1.46 -22.14 6.86
C PRO A 33 0.08 -21.87 6.26
N ARG A 34 -0.28 -22.59 5.20
CA ARG A 34 -1.60 -22.51 4.56
C ARG A 34 -2.74 -22.87 5.52
N THR A 35 -2.47 -23.67 6.55
CA THR A 35 -3.44 -24.08 7.57
C THR A 35 -3.93 -22.93 8.46
N LEU A 36 -3.18 -21.82 8.53
CA LEU A 36 -3.58 -20.63 9.28
C LEU A 36 -4.59 -19.75 8.53
N VAL A 37 -4.79 -20.01 7.23
CA VAL A 37 -5.62 -19.20 6.35
C VAL A 37 -6.85 -20.01 5.95
N PRO A 38 -8.08 -19.50 6.13
CA PRO A 38 -9.28 -20.25 5.79
C PRO A 38 -9.31 -20.53 4.28
N ALA A 39 -9.66 -21.75 3.89
CA ALA A 39 -9.86 -22.10 2.49
C ALA A 39 -11.00 -21.27 1.90
N ALA A 40 -10.83 -20.82 0.66
CA ALA A 40 -11.88 -20.16 -0.10
C ALA A 40 -12.19 -20.94 -1.39
N PRO A 41 -13.44 -20.86 -1.89
CA PRO A 41 -13.78 -21.37 -3.21
C PRO A 41 -12.89 -20.75 -4.29
N GLU A 42 -12.57 -21.51 -5.33
CA GLU A 42 -11.64 -21.05 -6.37
C GLU A 42 -12.08 -19.75 -7.06
N TRP A 43 -13.39 -19.54 -7.24
CA TRP A 43 -13.91 -18.32 -7.85
C TRP A 43 -13.58 -17.08 -7.03
N VAL A 44 -13.54 -17.19 -5.70
CA VAL A 44 -13.11 -16.09 -4.81
C VAL A 44 -11.64 -15.81 -5.06
N VAL A 45 -10.81 -16.85 -5.08
CA VAL A 45 -9.36 -16.74 -5.27
C VAL A 45 -9.02 -16.11 -6.61
N ARG A 46 -9.76 -16.46 -7.67
CA ARG A 46 -9.65 -15.86 -9.00
C ARG A 46 -10.17 -14.42 -9.08
N ALA A 47 -11.14 -14.04 -8.23
CA ALA A 47 -11.66 -12.67 -8.21
C ALA A 47 -10.72 -11.68 -7.50
N ILE A 48 -9.83 -12.15 -6.62
CA ILE A 48 -8.96 -11.29 -5.80
C ILE A 48 -8.08 -10.33 -6.62
N PRO A 49 -7.35 -10.75 -7.68
CA PRO A 49 -6.55 -9.82 -8.48
C PRO A 49 -7.39 -8.68 -9.08
N HIS A 50 -8.58 -8.97 -9.57
CA HIS A 50 -9.52 -7.98 -10.10
C HIS A 50 -10.01 -7.01 -9.01
N ALA A 51 -10.37 -7.53 -7.83
CA ALA A 51 -10.74 -6.71 -6.69
C ALA A 51 -9.59 -5.79 -6.24
N ASN A 52 -8.37 -6.31 -6.21
CA ASN A 52 -7.16 -5.53 -5.88
C ASN A 52 -6.87 -4.45 -6.92
N ALA A 53 -7.12 -4.70 -8.20
CA ALA A 53 -7.03 -3.67 -9.24
C ALA A 53 -8.06 -2.55 -9.02
N LEU A 54 -9.32 -2.89 -8.71
CA LEU A 54 -10.36 -1.90 -8.39
C LEU A 54 -10.04 -1.09 -7.13
N ILE A 55 -9.53 -1.75 -6.08
CA ILE A 55 -9.06 -1.09 -4.86
C ILE A 55 -7.92 -0.12 -5.18
N SER A 56 -6.96 -0.53 -6.02
CA SER A 56 -5.83 0.31 -6.42
C SER A 56 -6.28 1.54 -7.22
N LEU A 57 -7.21 1.38 -8.17
CA LEU A 57 -7.81 2.51 -8.90
C LEU A 57 -8.55 3.46 -7.95
N SER A 58 -9.31 2.90 -7.00
CA SER A 58 -10.00 3.69 -5.98
C SER A 58 -9.00 4.47 -5.11
N ALA A 59 -7.88 3.84 -4.73
CA ALA A 59 -6.83 4.47 -3.95
C ALA A 59 -6.15 5.60 -4.72
N ILE A 60 -5.87 5.42 -6.02
CA ILE A 60 -5.36 6.50 -6.89
C ILE A 60 -6.33 7.70 -6.86
N GLY A 61 -7.63 7.44 -7.01
CA GLY A 61 -8.67 8.47 -6.94
C GLY A 61 -8.71 9.19 -5.60
N THR A 62 -8.74 8.46 -4.47
CA THR A 62 -8.81 9.05 -3.14
C THR A 62 -7.54 9.82 -2.78
N ILE A 63 -6.35 9.34 -3.15
CA ILE A 63 -5.10 10.06 -2.92
C ILE A 63 -5.07 11.36 -3.72
N SER A 64 -5.44 11.30 -5.00
CA SER A 64 -5.51 12.46 -5.89
C SER A 64 -6.48 13.52 -5.36
N LEU A 65 -7.68 13.10 -4.92
CA LEU A 65 -8.66 13.99 -4.30
C LEU A 65 -8.13 14.58 -2.99
N GLY A 66 -7.50 13.77 -2.15
CA GLY A 66 -6.91 14.25 -0.90
C GLY A 66 -5.83 15.30 -1.13
N TRP A 67 -5.00 15.14 -2.16
CA TRP A 67 -4.03 16.15 -2.59
C TRP A 67 -4.74 17.43 -3.05
N TYR A 68 -5.73 17.30 -3.92
CA TYR A 68 -6.49 18.44 -4.43
C TYR A 68 -7.11 19.27 -3.29
N TRP A 69 -7.73 18.60 -2.32
CA TRP A 69 -8.40 19.29 -1.20
C TRP A 69 -7.44 19.95 -0.22
N ILE A 70 -6.27 19.36 0.06
CA ILE A 70 -5.29 20.01 0.94
C ILE A 70 -4.71 21.27 0.32
N ARG A 71 -4.51 21.30 -1.01
CA ARG A 71 -4.10 22.52 -1.72
C ARG A 71 -5.14 23.65 -1.62
N ARG A 72 -6.41 23.33 -1.39
CA ARG A 72 -7.50 24.30 -1.17
C ARG A 72 -7.76 24.58 0.32
N GLY A 73 -6.87 24.15 1.21
CA GLY A 73 -7.03 24.33 2.66
C GLY A 73 -8.16 23.50 3.28
N ARG A 74 -8.79 22.57 2.54
CA ARG A 74 -9.89 21.74 3.04
C ARG A 74 -9.37 20.52 3.81
N VAL A 75 -8.84 20.76 5.01
CA VAL A 75 -8.16 19.74 5.83
C VAL A 75 -9.07 18.56 6.19
N ARG A 76 -10.34 18.81 6.54
CA ARG A 76 -11.29 17.74 6.90
C ARG A 76 -11.49 16.75 5.75
N THR A 77 -11.68 17.27 4.53
CA THR A 77 -11.88 16.43 3.33
C THR A 77 -10.59 15.72 2.94
N HIS A 78 -9.43 16.38 3.05
CA HIS A 78 -8.13 15.73 2.89
C HIS A 78 -7.97 14.54 3.85
N ARG A 79 -8.27 14.73 5.14
CA ARG A 79 -8.17 13.69 6.17
C ARG A 79 -9.06 12.49 5.83
N LEU A 80 -10.32 12.72 5.44
CA LEU A 80 -11.23 11.64 5.04
C LEU A 80 -10.67 10.85 3.85
N ALA A 81 -10.14 11.55 2.84
CA ALA A 81 -9.55 10.92 1.67
C ALA A 81 -8.29 10.10 2.00
N MET A 82 -7.42 10.59 2.89
CA MET A 82 -6.24 9.85 3.34
C MET A 82 -6.61 8.61 4.17
N VAL A 83 -7.57 8.73 5.08
CA VAL A 83 -8.08 7.58 5.86
C VAL A 83 -8.69 6.51 4.95
N ALA A 84 -9.50 6.93 3.96
CA ALA A 84 -10.05 6.02 2.96
C ALA A 84 -8.92 5.33 2.15
N SER A 85 -7.91 6.09 1.72
CA SER A 85 -6.76 5.54 0.98
C SER A 85 -5.97 4.52 1.81
N THR A 86 -5.75 4.79 3.10
CA THR A 86 -5.09 3.86 4.03
C THR A 86 -5.92 2.59 4.23
N GLY A 87 -7.24 2.71 4.37
CA GLY A 87 -8.14 1.57 4.46
C GLY A 87 -8.13 0.71 3.19
N LEU A 88 -8.18 1.35 2.01
CA LEU A 88 -8.07 0.66 0.72
C LEU A 88 -6.75 -0.10 0.60
N PHE A 89 -5.62 0.52 0.97
CA PHE A 89 -4.32 -0.16 0.96
C PHE A 89 -4.25 -1.34 1.94
N ALA A 90 -4.80 -1.20 3.15
CA ALA A 90 -4.87 -2.30 4.09
C ALA A 90 -5.72 -3.47 3.54
N GLY A 91 -6.85 -3.16 2.89
CA GLY A 91 -7.68 -4.15 2.20
C GLY A 91 -6.95 -4.83 1.04
N PHE A 92 -6.26 -4.06 0.20
CA PHE A 92 -5.41 -4.58 -0.88
C PHE A 92 -4.37 -5.56 -0.32
N LEU A 93 -3.65 -5.16 0.72
CA LEU A 93 -2.59 -5.96 1.31
C LEU A 93 -3.15 -7.25 1.92
N ALA A 94 -4.26 -7.16 2.64
CA ALA A 94 -4.92 -8.32 3.22
C ALA A 94 -5.34 -9.34 2.14
N LEU A 95 -6.01 -8.89 1.07
CA LEU A 95 -6.41 -9.74 -0.04
C LEU A 95 -5.22 -10.33 -0.80
N TYR A 96 -4.19 -9.51 -1.05
CA TYR A 96 -2.96 -9.95 -1.71
C TYR A 96 -2.25 -11.04 -0.91
N LEU A 97 -1.96 -10.80 0.37
CA LEU A 97 -1.28 -11.75 1.24
C LEU A 97 -2.11 -13.02 1.46
N TYR A 98 -3.43 -12.88 1.62
CA TYR A 98 -4.35 -14.01 1.72
C TYR A 98 -4.22 -14.94 0.51
N ARG A 99 -4.31 -14.38 -0.70
CA ARG A 99 -4.14 -15.16 -1.94
C ARG A 99 -2.75 -15.74 -2.08
N LEU A 100 -1.72 -14.96 -1.76
CA LEU A 100 -0.32 -15.36 -1.87
C LEU A 100 -0.01 -16.58 -1.01
N VAL A 101 -0.48 -16.57 0.25
CA VAL A 101 -0.32 -17.71 1.17
C VAL A 101 -1.12 -18.92 0.67
N LEU A 102 -2.37 -18.72 0.26
CA LEU A 102 -3.26 -19.80 -0.17
C LEU A 102 -2.71 -20.57 -1.38
N LEU A 103 -2.18 -19.86 -2.37
CA LEU A 103 -1.55 -20.46 -3.55
C LEU A 103 -0.08 -20.88 -3.31
N GLY A 104 0.54 -20.35 -2.26
CA GLY A 104 1.93 -20.59 -1.89
C GLY A 104 2.94 -20.01 -2.88
N GLY A 105 2.60 -18.89 -3.50
CA GLY A 105 3.49 -18.19 -4.42
C GLY A 105 2.78 -17.14 -5.29
N PRO A 106 3.57 -16.27 -5.95
CA PRO A 106 3.04 -15.35 -6.96
C PRO A 106 2.52 -16.12 -8.17
N GLU A 107 1.63 -15.48 -8.92
CA GLU A 107 1.12 -16.03 -10.17
C GLU A 107 2.21 -16.03 -11.25
N PRO A 108 2.39 -17.15 -11.98
CA PRO A 108 3.31 -17.19 -13.11
C PRO A 108 2.90 -16.19 -14.20
N PHE A 109 3.87 -15.56 -14.85
CA PHE A 109 3.59 -14.69 -15.99
C PHE A 109 3.28 -15.53 -17.24
N PRO A 110 2.13 -15.31 -17.92
CA PRO A 110 1.71 -16.17 -19.04
C PRO A 110 2.29 -15.77 -20.41
N GLY A 111 2.92 -14.59 -20.52
CA GLY A 111 3.44 -14.06 -21.78
C GLY A 111 4.86 -14.53 -22.16
N PRO A 112 5.43 -13.99 -23.27
CA PRO A 112 6.76 -14.35 -23.74
C PRO A 112 7.87 -14.06 -22.72
N GLU A 113 8.90 -14.91 -22.69
CA GLU A 113 10.03 -14.80 -21.76
C GLU A 113 10.77 -13.45 -21.86
N THR A 114 10.85 -12.87 -23.06
CA THR A 114 11.46 -11.55 -23.26
C THR A 114 10.69 -10.43 -22.55
N VAL A 115 9.35 -10.50 -22.56
CA VAL A 115 8.50 -9.53 -21.87
C VAL A 115 8.56 -9.77 -20.36
N TYR A 116 8.57 -11.03 -19.94
CA TYR A 116 8.75 -11.40 -18.54
C TYR A 116 10.03 -10.78 -17.95
N GLN A 117 11.18 -11.02 -18.58
CA GLN A 117 12.49 -10.64 -18.07
C GLN A 117 12.75 -9.14 -18.13
N PHE A 118 12.42 -8.48 -19.25
CA PHE A 118 12.83 -7.10 -19.49
C PHE A 118 11.75 -6.06 -19.20
N VAL A 119 10.49 -6.48 -19.00
CA VAL A 119 9.37 -5.56 -18.73
C VAL A 119 8.71 -5.90 -17.40
N TYR A 120 8.17 -7.12 -17.27
CA TYR A 120 7.39 -7.51 -16.10
C TYR A 120 8.22 -7.51 -14.81
N LEU A 121 9.36 -8.19 -14.78
CA LEU A 121 10.21 -8.27 -13.59
C LEU A 121 10.74 -6.91 -13.12
N PRO A 122 11.29 -6.04 -13.98
CA PRO A 122 11.69 -4.70 -13.56
C PRO A 122 10.52 -3.85 -13.04
N LEU A 123 9.37 -3.87 -13.72
CA LEU A 123 8.18 -3.13 -13.27
C LEU A 123 7.68 -3.64 -11.91
N LEU A 124 7.59 -4.95 -11.75
CA LEU A 124 7.18 -5.59 -10.50
C LEU A 124 8.17 -5.29 -9.37
N GLY A 125 9.48 -5.37 -9.65
CA GLY A 125 10.53 -5.04 -8.69
C GLY A 125 10.45 -3.60 -8.21
N ILE A 126 10.28 -2.64 -9.13
CA ILE A 126 10.10 -1.22 -8.79
C ILE A 126 8.80 -1.03 -7.99
N HIS A 127 7.70 -1.65 -8.41
CA HIS A 127 6.42 -1.58 -7.71
C HIS A 127 6.55 -2.03 -6.24
N ILE A 128 7.17 -3.20 -6.01
CA ILE A 128 7.39 -3.76 -4.67
C ILE A 128 8.31 -2.86 -3.86
N LEU A 129 9.42 -2.39 -4.44
CA LEU A 129 10.34 -1.48 -3.76
C LEU A 129 9.63 -0.20 -3.30
N LEU A 130 8.84 0.41 -4.18
CA LEU A 130 8.07 1.60 -3.85
C LEU A 130 7.02 1.31 -2.78
N ALA A 131 6.35 0.16 -2.83
CA ALA A 131 5.39 -0.24 -1.80
C ALA A 131 6.06 -0.40 -0.42
N VAL A 132 7.24 -1.03 -0.36
CA VAL A 132 8.03 -1.18 0.87
C VAL A 132 8.46 0.17 1.43
N VAL A 133 8.99 1.07 0.58
CA VAL A 133 9.42 2.42 0.99
C VAL A 133 8.24 3.28 1.45
N CYS A 134 7.04 3.09 0.90
CA CYS A 134 5.86 3.84 1.31
C CYS A 134 5.42 3.54 2.74
N ILE A 135 5.59 2.30 3.24
CA ILE A 135 5.11 1.88 4.56
C ILE A 135 5.60 2.80 5.70
N PRO A 136 6.91 3.02 5.90
CA PRO A 136 7.38 3.92 6.96
C PRO A 136 6.94 5.36 6.76
N LEU A 137 6.87 5.85 5.52
CA LEU A 137 6.47 7.23 5.24
C LEU A 137 4.99 7.47 5.57
N VAL A 138 4.12 6.51 5.22
CA VAL A 138 2.69 6.57 5.53
C VAL A 138 2.48 6.47 7.04
N TYR A 139 3.14 5.54 7.73
CA TYR A 139 3.06 5.47 9.20
C TYR A 139 3.52 6.76 9.86
N TYR A 140 4.66 7.31 9.45
CA TYR A 140 5.16 8.56 10.00
C TYR A 140 4.19 9.72 9.77
N ALA A 141 3.64 9.86 8.57
CA ALA A 141 2.68 10.91 8.25
C ALA A 141 1.39 10.77 9.07
N LEU A 142 0.85 9.55 9.20
CA LEU A 142 -0.35 9.27 10.00
C LEU A 142 -0.11 9.49 11.49
N LEU A 143 1.03 9.04 12.02
CA LEU A 143 1.40 9.23 13.42
C LEU A 143 1.56 10.71 13.74
N LEU A 144 2.19 11.51 12.87
CA LEU A 144 2.20 12.96 13.03
C LEU A 144 0.77 13.53 13.02
N ALA A 145 -0.08 13.10 12.08
CA ALA A 145 -1.45 13.59 11.96
C ALA A 145 -2.33 13.32 13.18
N VAL A 146 -2.09 12.22 13.91
CA VAL A 146 -2.84 11.90 15.14
C VAL A 146 -2.18 12.46 16.40
N SER A 147 -0.87 12.75 16.36
CA SER A 147 -0.11 13.21 17.53
C SER A 147 -0.13 14.72 17.71
N TYR A 148 -0.31 15.48 16.62
CA TYR A 148 -0.29 16.93 16.62
C TYR A 148 -1.65 17.54 16.28
N PRO A 149 -2.02 18.68 16.90
CA PRO A 149 -3.17 19.47 16.49
C PRO A 149 -3.02 19.93 15.05
N VAL A 150 -4.13 20.05 14.33
CA VAL A 150 -4.16 20.44 12.91
C VAL A 150 -3.42 21.77 12.67
N GLY A 151 -3.55 22.74 13.57
CA GLY A 151 -2.87 24.04 13.47
C GLY A 151 -1.35 23.97 13.60
N GLU A 152 -0.81 22.91 14.23
CA GLU A 152 0.64 22.72 14.41
C GLU A 152 1.26 21.86 13.30
N LEU A 153 0.47 21.04 12.60
CA LEU A 153 0.97 20.11 11.58
C LEU A 153 1.80 20.77 10.49
N GLY A 154 1.45 22.01 10.10
CA GLY A 154 2.21 22.77 9.11
C GLY A 154 3.65 23.09 9.52
N ARG A 155 3.94 23.08 10.84
CA ARG A 155 5.28 23.30 11.40
C ARG A 155 6.06 22.00 11.61
N THR A 156 5.41 20.85 11.44
CA THR A 156 6.05 19.53 11.52
C THR A 156 6.56 19.09 10.15
N ARG A 157 7.16 17.89 10.08
CA ARG A 157 7.54 17.26 8.81
C ARG A 157 6.36 16.66 8.02
N HIS A 158 5.13 16.71 8.54
CA HIS A 158 3.94 16.11 7.91
C HIS A 158 3.71 16.57 6.46
N PRO A 159 3.78 17.88 6.10
CA PRO A 159 3.54 18.32 4.73
C PRO A 159 4.59 17.80 3.74
N THR A 160 5.85 17.73 4.17
CA THR A 160 6.97 17.25 3.35
C THR A 160 6.88 15.74 3.16
N VAL A 161 6.77 14.99 4.25
CA VAL A 161 6.70 13.52 4.18
C VAL A 161 5.41 13.06 3.53
N GLY A 162 4.28 13.70 3.84
CA GLY A 162 2.99 13.39 3.23
C GLY A 162 2.98 13.59 1.72
N ARG A 163 3.68 14.62 1.20
CA ARG A 163 3.84 14.83 -0.25
C ARG A 163 4.67 13.73 -0.90
N ILE A 164 5.80 13.37 -0.29
CA ILE A 164 6.66 12.29 -0.80
C ILE A 164 5.89 10.97 -0.79
N ALA A 165 5.25 10.64 0.34
CA ALA A 165 4.44 9.44 0.49
C ALA A 165 3.34 9.38 -0.59
N ALA A 166 2.54 10.45 -0.73
CA ALA A 166 1.46 10.49 -1.73
C ALA A 166 1.97 10.29 -3.16
N SER A 167 3.09 10.91 -3.54
CA SER A 167 3.69 10.72 -4.86
C SER A 167 4.14 9.27 -5.09
N LEU A 168 4.92 8.71 -4.16
CA LEU A 168 5.42 7.33 -4.30
C LEU A 168 4.27 6.32 -4.32
N TRP A 169 3.22 6.57 -3.53
CA TRP A 169 2.07 5.69 -3.45
C TRP A 169 1.23 5.72 -4.73
N LEU A 170 1.02 6.91 -5.32
CA LEU A 170 0.38 7.06 -6.63
C LEU A 170 1.14 6.31 -7.73
N VAL A 171 2.47 6.45 -7.76
CA VAL A 171 3.31 5.73 -8.73
C VAL A 171 3.23 4.23 -8.49
N SER A 172 3.36 3.78 -7.23
CA SER A 172 3.28 2.36 -6.88
C SER A 172 1.93 1.76 -7.29
N PHE A 173 0.79 2.36 -6.94
CA PHE A 173 -0.51 1.87 -7.37
C PHE A 173 -0.67 1.84 -8.89
N SER A 174 -0.18 2.87 -9.59
CA SER A 174 -0.22 2.91 -11.05
C SER A 174 0.58 1.76 -11.67
N LEU A 175 1.79 1.49 -11.16
CA LEU A 175 2.58 0.33 -11.58
C LEU A 175 1.88 -1.00 -11.25
N GLY A 176 1.18 -1.08 -10.12
CA GLY A 176 0.36 -2.24 -9.76
C GLY A 176 -0.76 -2.51 -10.78
N ILE A 177 -1.41 -1.46 -11.30
CA ILE A 177 -2.39 -1.57 -12.38
C ILE A 177 -1.72 -2.06 -13.68
N VAL A 178 -0.52 -1.59 -14.01
CA VAL A 178 0.22 -2.06 -15.18
C VAL A 178 0.57 -3.55 -15.05
N VAL A 179 1.08 -3.97 -13.88
CA VAL A 179 1.36 -5.39 -13.57
C VAL A 179 0.11 -6.24 -13.72
N TYR A 180 -1.02 -5.80 -13.16
CA TYR A 180 -2.30 -6.48 -13.30
C TYR A 180 -2.74 -6.59 -14.77
N THR A 181 -2.59 -5.50 -15.53
CA THR A 181 -2.99 -5.43 -16.95
C THR A 181 -2.16 -6.40 -17.79
N LEU A 182 -0.85 -6.48 -17.53
CA LEU A 182 0.02 -7.44 -18.18
C LEU A 182 -0.36 -8.89 -17.86
N LEU A 183 -0.78 -9.20 -16.63
CA LEU A 183 -1.10 -10.58 -16.21
C LEU A 183 -2.49 -11.07 -16.62
N HIS A 184 -3.47 -10.18 -16.80
CA HIS A 184 -4.88 -10.57 -16.89
C HIS A 184 -5.64 -9.97 -18.07
N VAL A 185 -5.04 -9.03 -18.80
CA VAL A 185 -5.70 -8.34 -19.92
C VAL A 185 -4.91 -8.50 -21.21
N VAL A 186 -3.59 -8.39 -21.15
CA VAL A 186 -2.71 -8.49 -22.33
C VAL A 186 -2.30 -9.93 -22.63
N TYR A 187 -1.95 -10.69 -21.59
CA TYR A 187 -1.57 -12.10 -21.65
C TYR A 187 -2.50 -12.91 -20.75
#